data_AF-A0A9C7V1A8-F1
#
_entry.id   AF-A0A9C7V1A8-F1
#
_cell.length_a   1.000
_cell.length_b   1.000
_cell.length_c   1.000
_cell.angle_alpha   90.00
_cell.angle_beta   90.00
_cell.angle_gamma   90.00
#
_symmetry.space_group_name_H-M   'P 1'
#
loop_
_entity.id
_entity.type
_entity.pdbx_description
1 polymer ?
#
loop_
_entity_poly.entity_id
_entity_poly.type
_entity_poly.pdbx_seq_one_letter_code
_entity_poly.pdbx_strand_id
1 'polypeptide(L)' 'MRPKHVNHAEKAITQIVHAKAILALIASQDTNSAAVENALEAITEMLERAEEELAEVRHA' A
#
# COMPACT_ATOMS: atom_id res chain seq x y z
N MET A 1 2.14 -25.75 -5.76
CA MET A 1 2.45 -24.35 -5.43
C MET A 1 1.22 -23.46 -5.60
N ARG A 2 0.14 -23.66 -4.82
CA ARG A 2 -1.09 -22.84 -4.92
C ARG A 2 -1.46 -22.01 -3.67
N PRO A 3 -1.17 -22.41 -2.42
CA PRO A 3 -1.62 -21.62 -1.27
C PRO A 3 -0.72 -20.43 -0.95
N LYS A 4 0.57 -20.48 -1.31
CA LYS A 4 1.52 -19.41 -0.97
C LYS A 4 1.29 -18.14 -1.80
N HIS A 5 1.04 -18.25 -3.11
CA HIS A 5 0.86 -17.09 -4.00
C HIS A 5 -0.47 -16.36 -3.75
N VAL A 6 -1.53 -17.10 -3.39
CA VAL A 6 -2.81 -16.51 -2.99
C VAL A 6 -2.64 -15.62 -1.76
N ASN A 7 -1.85 -16.07 -0.79
CA ASN A 7 -1.54 -15.29 0.42
C ASN A 7 -0.74 -14.01 0.12
N HIS A 8 0.22 -14.06 -0.81
CA HIS A 8 1.00 -12.87 -1.21
C HIS A 8 0.13 -11.86 -2.00
N ALA A 9 -0.72 -12.33 -2.91
CA ALA A 9 -1.66 -11.46 -3.64
C ALA A 9 -2.68 -10.78 -2.71
N GLU A 10 -3.24 -11.50 -1.73
CA GLU A 10 -4.18 -10.94 -0.75
C GLU A 10 -3.53 -9.87 0.14
N LYS A 11 -2.26 -10.04 0.51
CA LYS A 11 -1.48 -9.05 1.27
C LYS A 11 -1.25 -7.77 0.47
N ALA A 12 -0.84 -7.90 -0.79
CA ALA A 12 -0.66 -6.74 -1.67
C ALA A 12 -1.96 -5.97 -1.88
N ILE A 13 -3.08 -6.66 -2.12
CA ILE A 13 -4.40 -6.02 -2.24
C ILE A 13 -4.76 -5.26 -0.97
N THR A 14 -4.51 -5.85 0.20
CA THR A 14 -4.78 -5.22 1.50
C THR A 14 -3.98 -3.93 1.67
N GLN A 15 -2.68 -3.95 1.34
CA GLN A 15 -1.82 -2.76 1.42
C GLN A 15 -2.25 -1.65 0.45
N ILE A 16 -2.64 -2.00 -0.78
CA ILE A 16 -3.16 -1.04 -1.77
C ILE A 16 -4.47 -0.39 -1.27
N VAL A 17 -5.37 -1.17 -0.67
CA VAL A 17 -6.62 -0.65 -0.09
C VAL A 17 -6.33 0.33 1.05
N HIS A 18 -5.38 0.01 1.94
CA HIS A 18 -4.97 0.92 3.02
C HIS A 18 -4.35 2.21 2.50
N ALA A 19 -3.44 2.13 1.53
CA ALA A 19 -2.84 3.31 0.88
C ALA A 19 -3.91 4.24 0.28
N LYS A 20 -4.93 3.66 -0.38
CA LYS A 20 -6.07 4.39 -0.93
C LYS A 20 -6.87 5.15 0.13
N ALA A 21 -7.09 4.54 1.31
CA ALA A 21 -7.82 5.18 2.40
C ALA A 21 -7.03 6.38 2.97
N ILE A 22 -5.72 6.25 3.10
CA ILE A 22 -4.85 7.35 3.58
C ILE A 22 -4.83 8.50 2.56
N LEU A 23 -4.75 8.20 1.25
CA LEU A 23 -4.81 9.23 0.20
C LEU A 23 -6.14 10.00 0.23
N ALA A 24 -7.26 9.31 0.45
CA ALA A 24 -8.56 9.94 0.58
C ALA A 24 -8.64 10.85 1.82
N LEU A 25 -8.02 10.46 2.93
CA LEU A 25 -7.91 11.29 4.13
C LEU A 25 -7.07 12.54 3.88
N ILE A 26 -5.92 12.41 3.21
CA ILE A 26 -5.07 13.56 2.83
C ILE A 26 -5.81 14.53 1.91
N ALA A 27 -6.49 14.00 0.87
CA ALA A 27 -7.25 14.81 -0.08
C ALA A 27 -8.41 15.59 0.56
N SER A 28 -8.84 15.18 1.76
CA SER A 28 -9.88 15.88 2.55
C SER A 28 -9.34 16.98 3.46
N GLN A 29 -8.02 17.18 3.56
CA GLN A 29 -7.37 18.13 4.46
C GLN A 29 -6.63 19.27 3.71
N ASP A 30 -6.50 20.43 4.35
CA ASP A 30 -5.73 21.56 3.83
C ASP A 30 -4.23 21.20 3.74
N THR A 31 -3.66 21.34 2.54
CA THR A 31 -2.50 20.56 2.06
C THR A 31 -1.13 21.08 2.50
N ASN A 32 -0.98 21.67 3.69
CA ASN A 32 0.31 22.18 4.15
C ASN A 32 0.55 21.93 5.65
N SER A 33 0.51 20.66 6.04
CA SER A 33 0.69 20.20 7.41
C SER A 33 1.67 19.03 7.44
N ALA A 34 2.57 18.97 8.42
CA ALA A 34 3.48 17.84 8.64
C ALA A 34 2.73 16.50 8.76
N ALA A 35 1.46 16.52 9.15
CA ALA A 35 0.61 15.33 9.17
C ALA A 35 0.36 14.75 7.76
N VAL A 36 0.28 15.62 6.74
CA VAL A 36 0.13 15.22 5.33
C VAL A 36 1.43 14.60 4.82
N GLU A 37 2.58 15.19 5.12
CA GLU A 37 3.90 14.65 4.73
C GLU A 37 4.13 13.26 5.34
N ASN A 38 3.90 13.09 6.64
CA ASN A 38 4.02 11.78 7.31
C ASN A 38 3.05 10.74 6.73
N ALA A 39 1.84 11.15 6.37
CA ALA A 39 0.86 10.25 5.77
C ALA A 39 1.25 9.83 4.34
N LEU A 40 1.85 10.74 3.56
CA LEU A 40 2.40 10.43 2.23
C LEU A 40 3.59 9.47 2.29
N GLU A 41 4.47 9.63 3.29
CA GLU A 41 5.57 8.69 3.54
C GLU A 41 5.05 7.30 3.89
N ALA A 42 4.06 7.20 4.80
CA ALA A 42 3.43 5.93 5.15
C ALA A 42 2.74 5.24 3.96
N ILE A 43 2.13 6.01 3.05
CA ILE A 43 1.56 5.47 1.80
C ILE A 43 2.65 4.89 0.91
N THR A 44 3.78 5.60 0.78
CA THR A 44 4.89 5.18 -0.08
C THR A 44 5.44 3.84 0.39
N GLU A 45 5.72 3.69 1.69
CA GLU A 45 6.15 2.41 2.28
C GLU A 45 5.11 1.27 2.12
N MET A 46 3.81 1.60 2.18
CA MET A 46 2.76 0.60 1.96
C MET A 46 2.70 0.12 0.50
N LEU A 47 2.92 1.03 -0.46
CA LEU A 47 2.94 0.69 -1.88
C LEU A 47 4.20 -0.10 -2.26
N GLU A 48 5.38 0.27 -1.74
CA GLU A 48 6.62 -0.47 -1.97
C GLU A 48 6.49 -1.93 -1.49
N ARG A 49 5.95 -2.15 -0.28
CA ARG A 49 5.68 -3.51 0.22
C ARG A 49 4.68 -4.27 -0.66
N ALA A 50 3.67 -3.59 -1.21
CA ALA A 50 2.69 -4.22 -2.07
C ALA A 50 3.31 -4.64 -3.41
N GLU A 51 4.23 -3.84 -3.94
CA GLU A 51 5.00 -4.17 -5.14
C GLU A 51 5.92 -5.37 -4.92
N GLU A 52 6.61 -5.46 -3.79
CA GLU A 52 7.42 -6.62 -3.41
C GLU A 52 6.56 -7.90 -3.32
N GLU A 53 5.44 -7.84 -2.62
CA GLU A 53 4.50 -8.97 -2.47
C GLU A 53 3.90 -9.42 -3.82
N LEU A 54 3.66 -8.48 -4.76
CA LEU A 54 3.22 -8.81 -6.14
C LEU A 54 4.35 -9.38 -7.00
N ALA A 55 5.59 -8.93 -6.82
CA ALA A 55 6.74 -9.47 -7.54
C ALA A 55 6.96 -10.96 -7.20
N GLU A 56 6.80 -11.33 -5.93
CA GLU A 56 6.85 -12.72 -5.45
C GLU A 56 5.78 -13.61 -6.11
N VAL A 57 4.57 -13.08 -6.38
CA VAL A 57 3.53 -13.80 -7.13
C VAL A 57 3.91 -13.99 -8.60
N ARG A 58 4.57 -12.99 -9.21
CA ARG A 58 4.95 -13.02 -10.63
C ARG A 58 6.12 -13.96 -10.93
N HIS A 59 6.99 -14.21 -9.95
CA HIS A 59 8.19 -15.05 -10.11
C HIS A 59 7.99 -16.54 -9.79
N ALA A 60 6.79 -16.95 -9.38
CA ALA A 60 6.51 -18.28 -8.84
C ALA A 60 5.46 -19.08 -9.62
#